data_AF-E2BJW7-F1
#
_entry.id   AF-E2BJW7-F1
#
_cell.length_a   1.000
_cell.length_b   1.000
_cell.length_c   1.000
_cell.angle_alpha   90.00
_cell.angle_beta   90.00
_cell.angle_gamma   90.00
#
_symmetry.space_group_name_H-M   'P 1'
#
loop_
_entity.id
_entity.type
_entity.pdbx_description
1 polymer ?
#
loop_
_entity_poly.entity_id
_entity_poly.type
_entity_poly.pdbx_seq_one_letter_code
_entity_poly.pdbx_strand_id
1 'polypeptide(L)' 'LIYRKNITKVGDYTQMVYGNTRKIGCGQIFYKQPNDSYEKYYLVCNYGPGGNIPGAPVY' A
#
# COMPACT_ATOMS: atom_id res chain seq x y z
N LEU A 1 -12.71 15.65 15.89
CA LEU A 1 -13.29 15.05 14.66
C LEU A 1 -12.15 14.69 13.71
N ILE A 2 -11.54 13.52 13.88
CA ILE A 2 -10.52 13.03 12.94
C ILE A 2 -11.29 12.46 11.75
N TYR A 3 -11.25 13.17 10.62
CA TYR A 3 -11.86 12.75 9.38
C TYR A 3 -11.08 11.54 8.83
N ARG A 4 -11.46 10.32 9.23
CA ARG A 4 -10.99 9.09 8.59
C ARG A 4 -11.62 8.99 7.21
N LYS A 5 -11.05 9.75 6.26
CA LYS A 5 -11.38 9.62 4.83
C LYS A 5 -11.09 8.16 4.46
N ASN A 6 -12.10 7.45 3.95
CA ASN A 6 -11.95 6.08 3.44
C ASN A 6 -11.02 6.08 2.21
N ILE A 7 -9.71 6.16 2.44
CA ILE A 7 -8.64 5.89 1.46
C ILE A 7 -8.71 4.41 1.00
N THR A 8 -9.47 3.59 1.70
CA THR A 8 -9.50 2.12 1.65
C THR A 8 -9.87 1.49 0.31
N LYS A 9 -10.64 2.15 -0.58
CA LYS A 9 -11.01 1.52 -1.87
C LYS A 9 -9.99 1.73 -2.99
N VAL A 10 -9.27 2.85 -2.99
CA VAL A 10 -8.41 3.26 -4.12
C VAL A 10 -7.00 3.68 -3.71
N GLY A 11 -6.70 3.72 -2.41
CA GLY A 11 -5.42 4.21 -1.89
C GLY A 11 -4.22 3.45 -2.43
N ASP A 12 -4.32 2.13 -2.53
CA ASP A 12 -3.23 1.30 -3.08
C ASP A 12 -3.00 1.62 -4.55
N TYR A 13 -4.09 1.77 -5.33
CA TYR A 13 -4.01 2.17 -6.73
C TYR A 13 -3.39 3.56 -6.91
N THR A 14 -3.90 4.57 -6.19
CA THR A 14 -3.41 5.95 -6.32
C THR A 14 -1.97 6.11 -5.85
N GLN A 15 -1.49 5.27 -4.93
CA GLN A 15 -0.07 5.20 -4.57
C GLN A 15 0.78 4.56 -5.67
N MET A 16 0.30 3.48 -6.31
CA MET A 16 1.02 2.83 -7.40
C MET A 16 1.21 3.76 -8.61
N VAL A 17 0.18 4.54 -8.96
CA VAL A 17 0.22 5.46 -10.11
C VAL A 17 0.63 6.89 -9.74
N TYR A 18 1.18 7.09 -8.54
CA TYR A 18 1.52 8.43 -8.06
C TYR A 18 2.70 9.02 -8.84
N GLY A 19 2.44 10.06 -9.63
CA GLY A 19 3.36 10.68 -10.58
C GLY A 19 4.57 11.34 -9.96
N ASN A 20 4.62 11.53 -8.63
CA ASN A 20 5.81 12.00 -7.91
C ASN A 20 6.63 10.88 -7.25
N THR A 21 6.10 9.66 -7.17
CA THR A 21 6.84 8.51 -6.65
C THR A 21 7.87 8.04 -7.67
N ARG A 22 9.10 7.74 -7.22
CA ARG A 22 10.25 7.41 -8.09
C ARG A 22 10.99 6.14 -7.68
N LYS A 23 10.70 5.63 -6.49
CA LYS A 23 11.35 4.46 -5.89
C LYS A 23 10.29 3.59 -5.25
N ILE A 24 10.49 2.28 -5.36
CA ILE A 24 9.69 1.27 -4.69
C ILE A 24 10.64 0.24 -4.09
N GLY A 25 10.33 -0.22 -2.88
CA GLY A 25 11.01 -1.33 -2.23
C GLY A 25 9.99 -2.24 -1.57
N CYS A 26 10.04 -3.54 -1.87
CA CYS A 26 9.09 -4.50 -1.35
C CYS A 26 9.78 -5.62 -0.58
N GLY A 27 9.11 -6.14 0.44
CA GLY A 27 9.50 -7.35 1.17
C GLY A 27 8.35 -8.36 1.17
N GLN A 28 8.70 -9.63 1.10
CA GLN A 28 7.73 -10.73 1.12
C GLN A 28 8.10 -11.79 2.17
N ILE A 29 7.08 -12.46 2.72
CA ILE A 29 7.25 -13.63 3.59
C ILE A 29 6.14 -14.65 3.29
N PHE A 30 6.52 -15.93 3.37
CA PHE A 30 5.60 -17.07 3.39
C PHE A 30 5.53 -17.62 4.81
N TYR A 31 4.32 -17.85 5.33
CA TYR A 31 4.15 -18.40 6.66
C TYR A 31 2.81 -19.13 6.82
N LYS A 32 2.75 -20.09 7.73
CA LYS A 32 1.52 -20.83 8.06
C LYS A 32 1.01 -20.40 9.43
N GLN A 33 -0.24 -19.94 9.50
CA GLN A 33 -0.86 -19.63 10.80
C GLN A 33 -1.38 -20.91 11.45
N PRO A 34 -1.41 -21.00 12.79
CA PRO A 34 -2.05 -22.11 13.47
C PRO A 34 -3.49 -22.26 12.99
N ASN A 35 -3.89 -23.49 12.66
CA ASN A 35 -5.21 -23.86 12.15
C ASN A 35 -5.53 -23.40 10.70
N ASP A 36 -4.58 -22.83 9.96
CA ASP A 36 -4.75 -22.63 8.51
C ASP A 36 -4.31 -23.86 7.73
N SER A 37 -5.12 -24.26 6.76
CA SER A 37 -4.80 -25.33 5.82
C SER A 37 -3.77 -24.90 4.76
N TYR A 38 -3.66 -23.60 4.49
CA TYR A 38 -2.83 -23.02 3.44
C TYR A 38 -1.70 -22.14 4.00
N GLU A 39 -0.62 -22.06 3.23
CA GLU A 39 0.45 -21.09 3.47
C GLU A 39 -0.01 -19.69 3.03
N LYS A 40 0.29 -18.68 3.83
CA LYS A 40 0.02 -17.28 3.51
C LYS A 40 1.24 -16.66 2.84
N TYR A 41 0.97 -15.99 1.73
CA TYR A 41 1.89 -15.06 1.12
C TYR A 41 1.59 -13.64 1.61
N TYR A 42 2.59 -12.96 2.17
CA TYR A 42 2.45 -11.60 2.66
C TYR A 42 3.49 -10.68 2.03
N LEU A 43 3.00 -9.66 1.33
CA LEU A 43 3.79 -8.69 0.58
C LEU A 43 3.52 -7.28 1.13
N VAL A 44 4.58 -6.53 1.36
CA VAL A 44 4.52 -5.11 1.73
C VAL A 44 5.46 -4.32 0.84
N CYS A 45 5.00 -3.19 0.32
CA CYS A 45 5.79 -2.28 -0.51
C CYS A 45 5.80 -0.87 0.07
N ASN A 46 6.99 -0.29 0.17
CA ASN A 46 7.22 1.12 0.50
C ASN A 46 7.49 1.91 -0.78
N TYR A 47 6.92 3.11 -0.86
CA TYR A 47 7.01 4.01 -2.01
C TYR A 47 7.74 5.30 -1.62
N GLY A 48 8.63 5.78 -2.48
CA GLY A 48 9.46 6.96 -2.23
C GLY A 48 9.58 7.90 -3.43
N PRO A 49 9.28 9.20 -3.29
CA PRO A 49 8.49 9.82 -2.23
C PRO A 49 7.10 9.18 -2.06
N GLY A 50 6.54 9.26 -0.86
CA GLY A 50 5.20 8.76 -0.55
C GLY A 50 4.11 9.56 -1.28
N GLY A 51 3.07 8.86 -1.71
CA GLY A 51 1.93 9.42 -2.43
C GLY A 51 0.70 9.61 -1.55
N ASN A 52 -0.47 9.66 -2.17
CA ASN A 52 -1.77 9.83 -1.50
C ASN A 52 -1.85 11.09 -0.62
N ILE A 53 -1.13 12.15 -1.00
CA ILE A 53 -1.16 13.44 -0.31
C ILE A 53 -2.51 14.11 -0.59
N PRO A 54 -3.34 14.40 0.44
CA PRO A 54 -4.63 15.03 0.23
C PRO A 54 -4.52 16.38 -0.49
N GLY A 55 -5.24 16.55 -1.60
CA GLY A 55 -5.26 17.78 -2.39
C GLY A 55 -4.17 17.88 -3.45
N ALA A 56 -3.20 16.97 -3.48
CA ALA A 56 -2.23 16.88 -4.57
C ALA A 56 -2.81 16.09 -5.76
N PRO A 57 -2.45 16.44 -7.01
CA PRO A 57 -2.79 15.61 -8.17
C PRO A 57 -2.10 14.25 -8.05
N VAL A 58 -2.71 13.23 -8.64
CA VAL A 58 -2.13 11.89 -8.68
C VAL A 58 -0.97 11.85 -9.68
N TYR A 59 -1.03 12.58 -10.79
CA TYR A 59 0.01 12.68 -11.82
C TYR A 59 0.01 14.07 -12.47
#